data_AF-A0A8T4ZXD8-F1
#
_entry.id   AF-A0A8T4ZXD8-F1
#
_cell.length_a   1.000
_cell.length_b   1.000
_cell.length_c   1.000
_cell.angle_alpha   90.00
_cell.angle_beta   90.00
_cell.angle_gamma   90.00
#
_symmetry.space_group_name_H-M   'P 1'
#
loop_
_entity.id
_entity.type
_entity.pdbx_description
1 polymer ?
#
loop_
_entity_poly.entity_id
_entity_poly.type
_entity_poly.pdbx_seq_one_letter_code
_entity_poly.pdbx_strand_id
1 'polypeptide(L)' 'MYEEIGAMAKNLERQRDQLLKDLKKLDEDYKKGRVDENTYKAKRHDIERAIVEVMDRLAQMRFLMGET' A
#
# COMPACT_ATOMS: atom_id res chain seq x y z
N MET A 1 -9.77 17.78 -15.20
CA MET A 1 -8.34 17.74 -14.83
C MET A 1 -8.12 17.58 -13.32
N TYR A 2 -8.39 18.58 -12.47
CA TYR A 2 -8.17 18.44 -11.01
C TYR A 2 -9.12 17.42 -10.33
N GLU A 3 -10.37 17.30 -10.77
CA GLU A 3 -11.31 16.30 -10.23
C GLU A 3 -10.88 14.85 -10.54
N GLU A 4 -10.30 14.60 -11.72
CA GLU A 4 -9.81 13.27 -12.12
C GLU A 4 -8.57 12.88 -11.32
N ILE A 5 -7.66 13.83 -11.07
CA ILE A 5 -6.48 13.63 -10.23
C ILE A 5 -6.91 13.34 -8.78
N GLY A 6 -7.91 14.07 -8.26
CA GLY A 6 -8.45 13.82 -6.92
C GLY A 6 -9.12 12.45 -6.79
N ALA A 7 -9.86 11.99 -7.80
CA ALA A 7 -10.44 10.65 -7.82
C ALA A 7 -9.37 9.55 -7.86
N MET A 8 -8.29 9.77 -8.62
CA MET A 8 -7.15 8.85 -8.70
C MET A 8 -6.38 8.79 -7.38
N ALA A 9 -6.13 9.93 -6.74
CA ALA A 9 -5.51 10.00 -5.41
C ALA A 9 -6.32 9.24 -4.37
N LYS A 10 -7.66 9.41 -4.33
CA LYS A 10 -8.53 8.65 -3.42
C LYS A 10 -8.47 7.14 -3.66
N ASN A 11 -8.33 6.70 -4.91
CA ASN A 11 -8.17 5.28 -5.22
C ASN A 11 -6.83 4.75 -4.69
N LEU A 12 -5.74 5.49 -4.90
CA LEU A 12 -4.42 5.14 -4.37
C LEU A 12 -4.41 5.11 -2.84
N GLU A 13 -5.09 6.03 -2.16
CA GLU A 13 -5.24 5.99 -0.70
C GLU A 13 -5.96 4.73 -0.21
N ARG A 14 -7.04 4.32 -0.89
CA ARG A 14 -7.74 3.06 -0.60
C ARG A 14 -6.85 1.84 -0.83
N GLN A 15 -6.04 1.85 -1.88
CA GLN A 15 -5.09 0.77 -2.17
C GLN A 15 -4.03 0.66 -1.07
N ARG A 16 -3.44 1.79 -0.64
CA ARG A 16 -2.51 1.83 0.49
C ARG A 16 -3.16 1.24 1.75
N ASP A 17 -4.37 1.67 2.08
CA ASP A 17 -5.07 1.20 3.28
C ASP A 17 -5.38 -0.30 3.22
N GLN A 18 -5.69 -0.82 2.03
CA GLN A 18 -5.87 -2.25 1.82
C GLN A 18 -4.56 -3.02 1.99
N LEU A 19 -3.45 -2.53 1.41
CA LEU A 19 -2.14 -3.15 1.56
C LEU A 19 -1.67 -3.17 3.03
N LEU A 20 -1.95 -2.11 3.80
CA LEU A 20 -1.66 -2.08 5.24
C LEU A 20 -2.48 -3.11 6.02
N LYS A 21 -3.74 -3.34 5.64
CA LYS A 21 -4.57 -4.40 6.22
C LYS A 21 -4.02 -5.79 5.86
N ASP A 22 -3.59 -5.97 4.62
CA ASP A 22 -3.03 -7.24 4.15
C ASP A 22 -1.71 -7.55 4.86
N LEU A 23 -0.85 -6.56 5.08
CA LEU A 23 0.37 -6.69 5.87
C LEU A 23 0.06 -7.10 7.31
N LYS A 24 -0.89 -6.41 7.95
CA LYS A 24 -1.32 -6.75 9.32
C LYS A 24 -1.88 -8.17 9.41
N LYS A 25 -2.68 -8.58 8.43
CA LYS A 25 -3.23 -9.95 8.37
C LYS A 25 -2.11 -10.99 8.20
N LEU A 26 -1.13 -10.71 7.34
CA LEU A 26 0.03 -11.56 7.14
C LEU A 26 0.82 -11.73 8.45
N ASP A 27 1.04 -10.66 9.21
CA ASP A 27 1.68 -10.71 10.53
C ASP A 27 0.90 -11.57 11.52
N GLU A 28 -0.43 -11.44 11.54
CA GLU A 28 -1.29 -12.27 12.41
C GLU A 28 -1.25 -13.74 12.01
N ASP A 29 -1.25 -14.06 10.72
CA ASP A 29 -1.20 -15.43 10.23
C ASP A 29 0.17 -16.06 10.51
N TYR A 30 1.27 -15.30 10.39
CA TYR A 30 2.61 -15.74 10.82
C TYR A 30 2.67 -16.02 12.32
N LYS A 31 2.15 -15.10 13.16
CA LYS A 31 2.10 -15.30 14.62
C LYS A 31 1.26 -16.52 15.03
N LYS A 32 0.23 -16.86 14.25
CA LYS A 32 -0.60 -18.06 14.45
C LYS A 32 0.03 -19.33 13.88
N GLY A 33 1.22 -19.26 13.28
CA GLY A 33 1.90 -20.40 12.65
C GLY A 33 1.23 -20.91 11.38
N ARG A 34 0.36 -20.10 10.74
CA ARG A 34 -0.35 -20.48 9.50
C ARG A 34 0.51 -20.29 8.25
N VAL A 35 1.61 -19.56 8.38
CA VAL A 35 2.55 -19.24 7.31
C VAL A 35 3.95 -19.46 7.86
N ASP A 36 4.82 -20.11 7.09
CA ASP A 36 6.22 -20.30 7.45
C ASP A 36 7.04 -19.01 7.24
N GLU A 37 8.25 -18.97 7.79
CA GLU A 37 9.10 -17.78 7.76
C GLU A 37 9.48 -17.34 6.33
N ASN A 38 9.73 -18.28 5.41
CA ASN A 38 10.13 -17.94 4.04
C ASN A 38 8.94 -17.36 3.28
N THR A 39 7.77 -17.99 3.38
CA THR A 39 6.55 -17.46 2.77
C THR A 39 6.15 -16.12 3.36
N TYR A 40 6.32 -15.94 4.67
CA TYR A 40 6.08 -14.66 5.35
C TYR A 40 7.00 -13.57 4.82
N LYS A 41 8.32 -13.81 4.76
CA LYS A 41 9.30 -12.84 4.26
C LYS A 41 9.04 -12.44 2.82
N ALA A 42 8.75 -13.40 1.93
CA ALA A 42 8.46 -13.13 0.53
C ALA A 42 7.21 -12.26 0.37
N LYS A 43 6.09 -12.68 0.98
CA LYS A 43 4.82 -11.92 0.89
C LYS A 43 4.92 -10.54 1.53
N ARG A 44 5.62 -10.44 2.66
CA ARG A 44 5.85 -9.16 3.34
C ARG A 44 6.60 -8.20 2.44
N HIS A 45 7.69 -8.65 1.84
CA HIS A 45 8.48 -7.84 0.92
C HIS A 45 7.64 -7.34 -0.28
N ASP A 46 6.80 -8.20 -0.86
CA ASP A 46 5.94 -7.82 -1.97
C ASP A 46 4.89 -6.76 -1.57
N ILE A 47 4.27 -6.92 -0.39
CA ILE A 47 3.31 -5.96 0.15
C ILE A 47 3.99 -4.62 0.47
N GLU A 48 5.14 -4.64 1.13
CA GLU A 48 5.90 -3.43 1.47
C GLU A 48 6.33 -2.68 0.21
N ARG A 49 6.78 -3.38 -0.83
CA ARG A 49 7.10 -2.78 -2.12
C ARG A 49 5.89 -2.11 -2.75
N ALA A 50 4.75 -2.80 -2.78
CA ALA A 50 3.51 -2.24 -3.32
C ALA A 50 3.06 -0.98 -2.56
N ILE A 51 3.23 -0.96 -1.22
CA ILE A 51 2.93 0.23 -0.40
C ILE A 51 3.81 1.41 -0.83
N VAL A 52 5.12 1.19 -0.97
CA VAL A 52 6.06 2.25 -1.38
C VAL A 52 5.70 2.81 -2.76
N GLU A 53 5.37 1.94 -3.74
CA GLU A 53 4.99 2.36 -5.08
C GLU A 53 3.67 3.17 -5.10
N VAL A 54 2.69 2.79 -4.27
CA VAL A 54 1.44 3.55 -4.12
C VAL A 54 1.69 4.90 -3.44
N MET A 55 2.55 4.93 -2.42
CA MET A 55 2.90 6.17 -1.72
C MET A 55 3.67 7.15 -2.62
N ASP A 56 4.59 6.64 -3.44
CA ASP A 56 5.31 7.45 -4.43
C ASP A 56 4.34 8.09 -5.45
N ARG A 57 3.41 7.30 -6.00
CA ARG A 57 2.36 7.82 -6.88
C ARG A 57 1.46 8.85 -6.19
N LEU A 58 1.12 8.65 -4.92
CA LEU A 58 0.37 9.64 -4.14
C LEU A 58 1.14 10.96 -4.00
N ALA A 59 2.44 10.89 -3.71
CA ALA A 59 3.29 12.07 -3.63
C ALA A 59 3.32 12.83 -4.97
N GLN A 60 3.47 12.10 -6.08
CA GLN A 60 3.40 12.70 -7.43
C GLN A 60 2.05 13.37 -7.70
N MET A 61 0.93 12.74 -7.35
CA MET A 61 -0.41 13.31 -7.54
C MET A 61 -0.59 14.59 -6.69
N ARG A 62 -0.15 14.59 -5.43
CA ARG A 62 -0.21 15.77 -4.55
C ARG A 62 0.63 16.93 -5.09
N PHE A 63 1.83 16.63 -5.58
CA PHE A 63 2.68 17.61 -6.25
C PHE A 63 2.00 18.24 -7.48
N LEU A 64 1.35 17.42 -8.32
CA LEU A 64 0.59 17.91 -9.50
C LEU A 64 -0.63 18.77 -9.11
N MET A 65 -1.22 18.54 -7.93
CA MET A 65 -2.33 19.34 -7.41
C MET A 65 -1.88 20.66 -6.77
N GLY A 66 -0.58 20.89 -6.61
CA GLY A 66 -0.06 22.08 -5.92
C GLY A 66 -0.24 22.02 -4.40
N GLU A 67 -0.54 20.84 -3.85
CA GLU A 67 -0.55 20.60 -2.40
C GLU A 67 0.90 20.38 -1.95
N THR A 68 1.60 21.47 -1.61
CA THR A 68 2.92 21.46 -0.94
C THR A 68 2.80 21.63 0.55
#